data_AF-A0A1E5M7L5-F1
#
_entry.id   AF-A0A1E5M7L5-F1
#
_cell.length_a   1.000
_cell.length_b   1.000
_cell.length_c   1.000
_cell.angle_alpha   90.00
_cell.angle_beta   90.00
_cell.angle_gamma   90.00
#
_symmetry.space_group_name_H-M   'P 1'
#
loop_
_entity.id
_entity.type
_entity.pdbx_description
1 polymer ?
#
loop_
_entity_poly.entity_id
_entity_poly.type
_entity_poly.pdbx_seq_one_letter_code
_entity_poly.pdbx_strand_id
1 'polypeptide(L)'
;MQDSEFRAMLQASRERNKHNSYAYTNNPTSYEVPTFSKSERKNIEAVIRSITPRDRFMPVRKTTKNTIKNYLANFDSYEQLPSKLDDIFIGFCRSEGHPKYNKKLFYLLKNLDEINSSSVTNHLQRQATRLSYELPSDKYCALLAVMCAKLIGIVEHHIVVGNISLTISEPDFEFDVYAQAEEF
;
A
#
# COMPACT_ATOMS: atom_id res chain seq x y z
N MET A 1 26.19 -17.29 -27.88
CA MET A 1 26.97 -17.54 -26.65
C MET A 1 27.07 -19.03 -26.49
N GLN A 2 28.27 -19.61 -26.61
CA GLN A 2 28.44 -21.05 -26.45
C GLN A 2 28.32 -21.43 -24.96
N ASP A 3 27.71 -22.57 -24.65
CA ASP A 3 27.51 -23.04 -23.26
C ASP A 3 28.84 -23.16 -22.49
N SER A 4 29.95 -23.40 -23.19
CA SER A 4 31.31 -23.41 -22.66
C SER A 4 31.75 -22.04 -22.12
N GLU A 5 31.48 -20.97 -22.85
CA GLU A 5 31.82 -19.59 -22.46
C GLU A 5 31.03 -19.16 -21.22
N PHE A 6 29.75 -19.52 -21.16
CA PHE A 6 28.90 -19.25 -20.01
C PHE A 6 29.37 -19.98 -18.75
N ARG A 7 29.77 -21.26 -18.88
CA ARG A 7 30.35 -22.04 -17.77
C ARG A 7 31.67 -21.46 -17.29
N ALA A 8 32.56 -21.06 -18.20
CA ALA A 8 33.83 -20.42 -17.86
C ALA A 8 33.62 -19.08 -17.13
N MET A 9 32.66 -18.27 -17.59
CA MET A 9 32.27 -17.02 -16.93
C MET A 9 31.76 -17.27 -15.50
N LEU A 10 30.90 -18.27 -15.30
CA LEU A 10 30.40 -18.63 -13.97
C LEU A 10 31.51 -19.10 -13.04
N GLN A 11 32.46 -19.89 -13.54
CA GLN A 11 33.60 -20.36 -12.76
C GLN A 11 34.50 -19.20 -12.32
N ALA A 12 34.86 -18.31 -13.25
CA ALA A 12 35.65 -17.10 -12.97
C ALA A 12 34.92 -16.14 -12.00
N SER A 13 33.58 -16.06 -12.07
CA SER A 13 32.78 -15.29 -11.12
C SER A 13 32.84 -15.88 -9.71
N ARG A 14 32.70 -17.21 -9.57
CA ARG A 14 32.80 -17.90 -8.28
C ARG A 14 34.18 -17.75 -7.65
N GLU A 15 35.25 -17.83 -8.44
CA GLU A 15 36.63 -17.64 -7.98
C GLU A 15 36.88 -16.21 -7.50
N ARG A 16 36.43 -15.20 -8.26
CA ARG A 16 36.50 -13.79 -7.84
C ARG A 16 35.71 -13.52 -6.56
N ASN A 17 34.50 -14.07 -6.43
CA ASN A 17 33.69 -13.92 -5.22
C ASN A 17 34.34 -14.58 -4.00
N LYS A 18 35.04 -15.71 -4.19
CA LYS A 18 35.81 -16.38 -3.14
C LYS A 18 37.03 -15.54 -2.73
N HIS A 19 37.77 -14.98 -3.69
CA HIS A 19 38.92 -14.11 -3.42
C HIS A 19 38.49 -12.81 -2.71
N ASN A 20 37.36 -12.24 -3.12
CA ASN A 20 36.79 -11.01 -2.55
C ASN A 20 35.98 -11.25 -1.27
N SER A 21 36.06 -12.43 -0.66
CA SER A 21 35.38 -12.76 0.60
C SER A 21 33.84 -12.71 0.57
N TYR A 22 33.21 -12.57 -0.61
CA TYR A 22 31.75 -12.58 -0.77
C TYR A 22 31.13 -13.99 -0.71
N ALA A 23 31.95 -15.03 -0.65
CA ALA A 23 31.52 -16.44 -0.69
C ALA A 23 32.16 -17.29 0.43
N TYR A 24 32.32 -16.74 1.64
CA TYR A 24 32.67 -17.54 2.82
C TYR A 24 31.47 -18.39 3.28
N THR A 25 31.20 -19.49 2.59
CA THR A 25 30.23 -20.52 3.01
C THR A 25 30.86 -21.91 3.15
N ASN A 26 32.19 -22.02 3.11
CA ASN A 26 32.89 -23.30 3.25
C ASN A 26 32.84 -23.90 4.65
N ASN A 27 32.58 -23.06 5.66
CA ASN A 27 32.13 -23.53 6.95
C ASN A 27 30.72 -22.98 7.12
N PRO A 28 29.66 -23.80 7.15
CA PRO A 28 28.50 -23.36 7.90
C PRO A 28 29.06 -23.08 9.30
N THR A 29 29.00 -21.84 9.76
CA THR A 29 29.03 -21.60 11.20
C THR A 29 27.80 -22.33 11.74
N SER A 30 27.94 -23.62 11.98
CA SER A 30 27.06 -24.37 12.85
C SER A 30 27.28 -23.74 14.22
N TYR A 31 26.52 -22.68 14.49
CA TYR A 31 26.35 -22.23 15.84
C TYR A 31 25.65 -23.37 16.55
N GLU A 32 26.42 -24.20 17.27
CA GLU A 32 25.86 -25.11 18.24
C GLU A 32 25.25 -24.22 19.33
N VAL A 33 23.96 -23.89 19.17
CA VAL A 33 23.21 -23.19 20.20
C VAL A 33 23.20 -24.12 21.40
N PRO A 34 23.70 -23.69 22.58
CA PRO A 34 23.69 -24.52 23.77
C PRO A 34 22.29 -25.05 24.03
N THR A 35 22.18 -26.36 24.21
CA THR A 35 20.90 -26.99 24.51
C THR A 35 20.53 -26.72 25.97
N PHE A 36 19.66 -25.75 26.20
CA PHE A 36 19.17 -25.46 27.55
C PHE A 36 18.47 -26.67 28.17
N SER A 37 18.85 -26.98 29.40
CA SER A 37 18.14 -27.92 30.28
C SER A 37 16.72 -27.45 30.59
N LYS A 38 15.87 -28.36 31.08
CA LYS A 38 14.47 -28.03 31.43
C LYS A 38 14.38 -26.90 32.47
N SER A 39 15.29 -26.86 33.43
CA SER A 39 15.36 -25.83 34.47
C SER A 39 15.78 -24.47 33.89
N GLU A 40 16.79 -24.44 33.03
CA GLU A 40 17.25 -23.21 32.39
C GLU A 40 16.17 -22.59 31.51
N ARG A 41 15.46 -23.41 30.71
CA ARG A 41 14.33 -22.92 29.90
C ARG A 41 13.23 -22.30 30.76
N LYS A 42 12.87 -22.93 31.86
CA LYS A 42 11.85 -22.42 32.79
C LYS A 42 12.27 -21.10 33.43
N ASN A 43 13.54 -20.96 33.80
CA ASN A 43 14.08 -19.73 34.36
C ASN A 43 14.09 -18.61 33.32
N ILE A 44 14.55 -18.89 32.10
CA ILE A 44 14.54 -17.94 30.98
C ILE A 44 13.10 -17.51 30.67
N GLU A 45 12.16 -18.45 30.60
CA GLU A 45 10.74 -18.16 30.35
C GLU A 45 10.13 -17.29 31.46
N ALA A 46 10.48 -17.54 32.73
CA ALA A 46 10.06 -16.72 33.85
C ALA A 46 10.60 -15.28 33.76
N VAL A 47 11.86 -15.12 33.35
CA VAL A 47 12.48 -13.81 33.12
C VAL A 47 11.85 -13.08 31.92
N ILE A 48 11.65 -13.79 30.80
CA ILE A 48 10.95 -13.22 29.64
C ILE A 48 9.56 -12.77 30.08
N ARG A 49 8.82 -13.58 30.83
CA ARG A 49 7.47 -13.25 31.30
C ARG A 49 7.43 -12.10 32.32
N SER A 50 8.49 -11.88 33.10
CA SER A 50 8.55 -10.75 34.04
C SER A 50 8.86 -9.42 33.34
N ILE A 51 9.62 -9.46 32.24
CA ILE A 51 9.99 -8.29 31.44
C ILE A 51 8.96 -7.99 30.34
N THR A 52 8.29 -9.03 29.81
CA THR A 52 7.27 -8.86 28.78
C THR A 52 6.04 -8.17 29.37
N PRO A 53 5.59 -7.03 28.80
CA PRO A 53 4.38 -6.36 29.25
C PRO A 53 3.19 -7.34 29.26
N ARG A 54 2.44 -7.39 30.37
CA ARG A 54 1.27 -8.28 30.52
C ARG A 54 0.07 -7.86 29.68
N ASP A 55 0.10 -6.65 29.13
CA ASP A 55 -0.92 -6.21 28.20
C ASP A 55 -0.76 -7.02 26.92
N ARG A 56 -1.77 -7.86 26.65
CA ARG A 56 -1.93 -8.42 25.32
C ARG A 56 -1.98 -7.24 24.38
N PHE A 57 -0.92 -7.02 23.62
CA PHE A 57 -0.93 -6.09 22.50
C PHE A 57 -1.89 -6.68 21.47
N MET A 58 -3.17 -6.41 21.65
CA MET A 58 -4.20 -6.79 20.71
C MET A 58 -3.90 -5.95 19.47
N PRO A 59 -3.56 -6.56 18.32
CA PRO A 59 -3.21 -5.78 17.15
C PRO A 59 -4.43 -4.94 16.77
N VAL A 60 -4.35 -3.64 17.05
CA VAL A 60 -5.36 -2.69 16.61
C VAL A 60 -5.37 -2.77 15.10
N ARG A 61 -6.55 -3.02 14.51
CA ARG A 61 -6.70 -3.08 13.06
C ARG A 61 -6.19 -1.76 12.50
N LYS A 62 -5.17 -1.82 11.63
CA LYS A 62 -4.61 -0.62 11.01
C LYS A 62 -5.73 0.07 10.22
N THR A 63 -6.05 1.29 10.62
CA THR A 63 -6.98 2.18 9.92
C THR A 63 -6.15 3.22 9.20
N THR A 64 -6.34 3.35 7.89
CA THR A 64 -5.68 4.39 7.10
C THR A 64 -6.67 5.53 6.88
N LYS A 65 -6.30 6.75 7.24
CA LYS A 65 -7.12 7.94 6.93
C LYS A 65 -7.06 8.21 5.44
N ASN A 66 -8.20 8.50 4.83
CA ASN A 66 -8.27 8.79 3.41
C ASN A 66 -8.05 10.29 3.14
N THR A 67 -6.79 10.66 2.93
CA THR A 67 -6.34 12.04 2.67
C THR A 67 -6.80 12.58 1.32
N ILE A 68 -7.10 11.69 0.37
CA ILE A 68 -7.45 12.06 -1.01
C ILE A 68 -8.97 12.10 -1.26
N LYS A 69 -9.80 11.73 -0.26
CA LYS A 69 -11.27 11.70 -0.40
C LYS A 69 -11.84 13.02 -0.90
N ASN A 70 -11.47 14.13 -0.25
CA ASN A 70 -12.01 15.46 -0.55
C ASN A 70 -11.70 15.87 -1.99
N TYR A 71 -10.51 15.53 -2.48
CA TYR A 71 -10.14 15.79 -3.86
C TYR A 71 -10.95 14.90 -4.83
N LEU A 72 -11.08 13.61 -4.54
CA LEU A 72 -11.83 12.67 -5.39
C LEU A 72 -13.35 12.93 -5.40
N ALA A 73 -13.87 13.55 -4.34
CA ALA A 73 -15.29 13.90 -4.23
C ALA A 73 -15.73 14.90 -5.31
N ASN A 74 -14.81 15.70 -5.85
CA ASN A 74 -15.09 16.68 -6.91
C ASN A 74 -15.38 16.04 -8.28
N PHE A 75 -15.03 14.77 -8.47
CA PHE A 75 -15.26 14.06 -9.72
C PHE A 75 -16.47 13.14 -9.58
N ASP A 76 -17.46 13.27 -10.47
CA ASP A 76 -18.65 12.43 -10.47
C ASP A 76 -18.32 10.99 -10.83
N SER A 77 -17.48 10.81 -11.85
CA SER A 77 -17.09 9.50 -12.38
C SER A 77 -15.58 9.34 -12.48
N TYR A 78 -15.14 8.08 -12.61
CA TYR A 78 -13.74 7.76 -12.84
C TYR A 78 -13.18 8.35 -14.14
N GLU A 79 -14.03 8.61 -15.13
CA GLU A 79 -13.59 9.04 -16.47
C GLU A 79 -13.25 10.54 -16.50
N GLN A 80 -13.63 11.28 -15.46
CA GLN A 80 -13.29 12.70 -15.28
C GLN A 80 -11.94 12.90 -14.56
N LEU A 81 -11.27 11.82 -14.18
CA LEU A 81 -9.99 11.90 -13.47
C LEU A 81 -8.92 12.50 -14.38
N PRO A 82 -8.04 13.38 -13.87
CA PRO A 82 -6.89 13.86 -14.64
C PRO A 82 -6.01 12.70 -15.10
N SER A 83 -5.49 12.77 -16.33
CA SER A 83 -4.70 11.69 -16.96
C SER A 83 -3.57 11.17 -16.07
N LYS A 84 -2.84 12.06 -15.40
CA LYS A 84 -1.76 11.70 -14.46
C LYS A 84 -2.24 10.84 -13.29
N LEU A 85 -3.43 11.11 -12.75
CA LEU A 85 -4.00 10.31 -11.67
C LEU A 85 -4.54 8.98 -12.23
N ASP A 86 -5.12 8.98 -13.43
CA ASP A 86 -5.61 7.75 -14.05
C ASP A 86 -4.45 6.77 -14.29
N ASP A 87 -3.32 7.29 -14.78
CA ASP A 87 -2.08 6.53 -14.95
C ASP A 87 -1.56 5.94 -13.63
N ILE A 88 -1.66 6.67 -12.52
CA ILE A 88 -1.29 6.16 -11.19
C ILE A 88 -2.23 5.01 -10.78
N PHE A 89 -3.54 5.17 -10.94
CA PHE A 89 -4.52 4.14 -10.61
C PHE A 89 -4.31 2.89 -11.46
N ILE A 90 -4.12 3.05 -12.77
CA ILE A 90 -3.88 1.96 -13.71
C ILE A 90 -2.54 1.27 -13.41
N GLY A 91 -1.47 2.04 -13.23
CA GLY A 91 -0.13 1.54 -12.93
C GLY A 91 -0.10 0.74 -11.63
N PHE A 92 -0.74 1.27 -10.58
CA PHE A 92 -0.89 0.58 -9.31
C PHE A 92 -1.66 -0.74 -9.47
N CYS A 93 -2.84 -0.71 -10.09
CA CYS A 93 -3.66 -1.90 -10.28
C CYS A 93 -2.96 -2.98 -11.11
N ARG A 94 -2.15 -2.59 -12.11
CA ARG A 94 -1.30 -3.53 -12.87
C ARG A 94 -0.21 -4.14 -11.99
N SER A 95 0.46 -3.35 -11.15
CA SER A 95 1.53 -3.84 -10.26
C SER A 95 1.04 -4.85 -9.23
N GLU A 96 -0.20 -4.69 -8.72
CA GLU A 96 -0.82 -5.63 -7.77
C GLU A 96 -1.51 -6.82 -8.47
N GLY A 97 -1.48 -6.90 -9.81
CA GLY A 97 -2.09 -8.01 -10.58
C GLY A 97 -3.62 -7.93 -10.74
N HIS A 98 -4.22 -6.75 -10.52
CA HIS A 98 -5.67 -6.52 -10.55
C HIS A 98 -6.09 -5.38 -11.49
N PRO A 99 -5.83 -5.49 -12.82
CA PRO A 99 -5.99 -4.37 -13.77
C PRO A 99 -7.43 -3.86 -13.98
N LYS A 100 -8.45 -4.58 -13.46
CA LYS A 100 -9.86 -4.20 -13.57
C LYS A 100 -10.38 -3.44 -12.35
N TYR A 101 -9.56 -3.25 -11.31
CA TYR A 101 -10.03 -2.77 -10.01
C TYR A 101 -10.02 -1.24 -9.89
N ASN A 102 -9.48 -0.53 -10.87
CA ASN A 102 -9.26 0.92 -10.87
C ASN A 102 -10.55 1.68 -10.53
N LYS A 103 -11.64 1.40 -11.25
CA LYS A 103 -12.97 2.00 -11.01
C LYS A 103 -13.49 1.67 -9.60
N LYS A 104 -13.31 0.43 -9.13
CA LYS A 104 -13.76 0.01 -7.80
C LYS A 104 -13.00 0.74 -6.68
N LEU A 105 -11.68 0.83 -6.79
CA LEU A 105 -10.84 1.55 -5.83
C LEU A 105 -11.20 3.03 -5.79
N PHE A 106 -11.42 3.65 -6.96
CA PHE A 106 -11.86 5.04 -7.03
C PHE A 106 -13.15 5.27 -6.26
N TYR A 107 -14.20 4.47 -6.49
CA TYR A 107 -15.47 4.66 -5.78
C TYR A 107 -15.37 4.37 -4.28
N LEU A 108 -14.48 3.47 -3.85
CA LEU A 108 -14.22 3.26 -2.41
C LEU A 108 -13.52 4.48 -1.80
N LEU A 109 -12.49 5.00 -2.46
CA LEU A 109 -11.72 6.15 -2.00
C LEU A 109 -12.52 7.47 -2.09
N LYS A 110 -13.48 7.58 -3.00
CA LYS A 110 -14.41 8.72 -3.06
C LYS A 110 -15.38 8.75 -1.88
N ASN A 111 -15.80 7.59 -1.37
CA ASN A 111 -16.92 7.50 -0.42
C ASN A 111 -16.50 7.23 1.03
N LEU A 112 -15.32 6.66 1.28
CA LEU A 112 -14.88 6.27 2.62
C LEU A 112 -13.89 7.27 3.22
N ASP A 113 -14.17 7.77 4.44
CA ASP A 113 -13.24 8.61 5.20
C ASP A 113 -12.06 7.82 5.78
N GLU A 114 -12.35 6.60 6.23
CA GLU A 114 -11.37 5.71 6.83
C GLU A 114 -11.37 4.36 6.12
N ILE A 115 -10.18 3.95 5.68
CA ILE A 115 -9.97 2.69 5.00
C ILE A 115 -9.58 1.64 6.05
N ASN A 116 -10.51 0.69 6.24
CA ASN A 116 -10.30 -0.53 6.98
C ASN A 116 -11.24 -1.62 6.42
N SER A 117 -10.98 -2.90 6.74
CA SER A 117 -11.79 -4.01 6.20
C SER A 117 -13.28 -3.86 6.54
N SER A 118 -13.61 -3.43 7.77
CA SER A 118 -15.00 -3.22 8.19
C SER A 118 -15.73 -2.11 7.42
N SER A 119 -15.07 -0.97 7.18
CA SER A 119 -15.63 0.14 6.41
C SER A 119 -15.94 -0.28 4.97
N VAL A 120 -15.01 -1.02 4.35
CA VAL A 120 -15.20 -1.56 3.00
C VAL A 120 -16.32 -2.59 2.98
N THR A 121 -16.35 -3.53 3.92
CA THR A 121 -17.42 -4.53 4.04
C THR A 121 -18.78 -3.87 4.22
N ASN A 122 -18.92 -2.91 5.13
CA ASN A 122 -20.17 -2.20 5.37
C ASN A 122 -20.64 -1.45 4.12
N HIS A 123 -19.72 -0.77 3.41
CA HIS A 123 -20.04 -0.05 2.19
C HIS A 123 -20.51 -0.99 1.08
N LEU A 124 -19.77 -2.09 0.84
CA LEU A 124 -20.11 -3.06 -0.21
C LEU A 124 -21.36 -3.87 0.13
N GLN A 125 -21.59 -4.23 1.39
CA GLN A 125 -22.81 -4.93 1.82
C GLN A 125 -24.05 -4.06 1.61
N ARG A 126 -23.99 -2.76 1.93
CA ARG A 126 -25.08 -1.81 1.65
C ARG A 126 -25.35 -1.67 0.15
N GLN A 127 -24.31 -1.67 -0.68
CA GLN A 127 -24.48 -1.65 -2.14
C GLN A 127 -25.07 -2.96 -2.67
N ALA A 128 -24.57 -4.12 -2.21
CA ALA A 128 -25.02 -5.43 -2.64
C ALA A 128 -26.49 -5.68 -2.26
N THR A 129 -26.88 -5.33 -1.03
CA THR A 129 -28.27 -5.43 -0.56
C THR A 129 -29.23 -4.55 -1.34
N ARG A 130 -28.82 -3.32 -1.70
CA ARG A 130 -29.63 -2.43 -2.56
C ARG A 130 -29.82 -2.96 -3.98
N LEU A 131 -28.81 -3.63 -4.53
CA LEU A 131 -28.80 -4.14 -5.90
C LEU A 131 -29.19 -5.62 -5.99
N SER A 132 -29.53 -6.26 -4.86
CA SER A 132 -29.82 -7.69 -4.75
C SER A 132 -28.72 -8.60 -5.31
N TYR A 133 -27.45 -8.22 -5.10
CA TYR A 133 -26.27 -9.02 -5.45
C TYR A 133 -25.79 -9.89 -4.29
N GLU A 134 -24.96 -10.89 -4.61
CA GLU A 134 -24.29 -11.71 -3.61
C GLU A 134 -23.43 -10.85 -2.67
N LEU A 135 -23.42 -11.24 -1.39
CA LEU A 135 -22.63 -10.55 -0.38
C LEU A 135 -21.14 -10.72 -0.65
N PRO A 136 -20.34 -9.65 -0.49
CA PRO A 136 -18.91 -9.72 -0.72
C PRO A 136 -18.23 -10.61 0.33
N SER A 137 -17.28 -11.44 -0.13
CA SER A 137 -16.45 -12.26 0.76
C SER A 137 -15.52 -11.38 1.62
N ASP A 138 -15.30 -11.77 2.88
CA ASP A 138 -14.40 -11.04 3.80
C ASP A 138 -12.97 -10.92 3.24
N LYS A 139 -12.47 -11.97 2.57
CA LYS A 139 -11.17 -11.95 1.90
C LYS A 139 -11.10 -10.89 0.81
N TYR A 140 -12.20 -10.69 0.09
CA TYR A 140 -12.30 -9.68 -0.97
C TYR A 140 -12.30 -8.26 -0.39
N CYS A 141 -13.06 -8.02 0.68
CA CYS A 141 -13.07 -6.73 1.37
C CYS A 141 -11.70 -6.39 1.98
N ALA A 142 -11.02 -7.37 2.57
CA ALA A 142 -9.67 -7.20 3.11
C ALA A 142 -8.66 -6.83 2.02
N LEU A 143 -8.71 -7.50 0.86
CA LEU A 143 -7.87 -7.17 -0.30
C LEU A 143 -8.09 -5.71 -0.75
N LEU A 144 -9.35 -5.31 -0.94
CA LEU A 144 -9.69 -3.95 -1.36
C LEU A 144 -9.24 -2.90 -0.35
N ALA A 145 -9.38 -3.16 0.96
CA ALA A 145 -8.91 -2.25 2.00
C ALA A 145 -7.38 -2.07 1.94
N VAL A 146 -6.62 -3.17 1.76
CA VAL A 146 -5.16 -3.11 1.61
C VAL A 146 -4.77 -2.33 0.35
N MET A 147 -5.43 -2.58 -0.77
CA MET A 147 -5.17 -1.89 -2.02
C MET A 147 -5.44 -0.38 -1.90
N CYS A 148 -6.58 0.01 -1.31
CA CYS A 148 -6.91 1.42 -1.07
C CYS A 148 -5.86 2.10 -0.18
N ALA A 149 -5.42 1.45 0.90
CA ALA A 149 -4.40 2.00 1.79
C ALA A 149 -3.05 2.20 1.10
N LYS A 150 -2.62 1.24 0.27
CA LYS A 150 -1.39 1.38 -0.54
C LYS A 150 -1.52 2.48 -1.57
N LEU A 151 -2.66 2.58 -2.26
CA LEU A 151 -2.90 3.57 -3.29
C LEU A 151 -2.88 4.99 -2.73
N ILE A 152 -3.45 5.22 -1.53
CA ILE A 152 -3.32 6.50 -0.83
C ILE A 152 -1.84 6.86 -0.65
N GLY A 153 -1.02 5.94 -0.13
CA GLY A 153 0.41 6.20 0.07
C GLY A 153 1.19 6.47 -1.22
N ILE A 154 0.82 5.82 -2.33
CA ILE A 154 1.43 6.09 -3.65
C ILE A 154 1.03 7.48 -4.14
N VAL A 155 -0.24 7.84 -4.07
CA VAL A 155 -0.71 9.17 -4.47
C VAL A 155 -0.02 10.25 -3.63
N GLU A 156 0.07 10.08 -2.31
CA GLU A 156 0.81 10.98 -1.42
C GLU A 156 2.28 11.11 -1.81
N HIS A 157 2.94 10.00 -2.17
CA HIS A 157 4.31 10.05 -2.67
C HIS A 157 4.43 10.85 -3.96
N HIS A 158 3.50 10.69 -4.91
CA HIS A 158 3.48 11.49 -6.14
C HIS A 158 3.22 12.99 -5.89
N ILE A 159 2.48 13.34 -4.84
CA ILE A 159 2.33 14.74 -4.40
C ILE A 159 3.66 15.28 -3.87
N VAL A 160 4.32 14.54 -2.97
CA VAL A 160 5.59 14.96 -2.35
C VAL A 160 6.69 15.13 -3.40
N VAL A 161 6.73 14.26 -4.41
CA VAL A 161 7.68 14.35 -5.52
C VAL A 161 7.34 15.50 -6.49
N GLY A 162 6.12 16.05 -6.43
CA GLY A 162 5.67 17.13 -7.31
C GLY A 162 5.18 16.67 -8.69
N ASN A 163 4.86 15.38 -8.84
CA ASN A 163 4.34 14.83 -10.10
C ASN A 163 2.88 15.24 -10.34
N ILE A 164 2.12 15.38 -9.25
CA ILE A 164 0.71 15.78 -9.21
C ILE A 164 0.51 16.86 -8.15
N SER A 165 -0.44 17.76 -8.40
CA SER A 165 -0.95 18.70 -7.41
C SER A 165 -2.42 18.36 -7.15
N LEU A 166 -2.81 18.22 -5.89
CA LEU A 166 -4.21 18.05 -5.48
C LEU A 166 -4.88 19.38 -5.11
N THR A 167 -4.30 20.50 -5.55
CA THR A 167 -4.93 21.81 -5.39
C THR A 167 -6.21 21.86 -6.22
N ILE A 168 -7.34 22.06 -5.55
CA ILE A 168 -8.53 22.60 -6.19
C ILE A 168 -8.14 24.04 -6.50
N SER A 169 -7.65 24.33 -7.70
CA SER A 169 -7.62 25.72 -8.14
C SER A 169 -9.07 26.16 -8.19
N GLU A 170 -9.51 26.94 -7.20
CA GLU A 170 -10.56 27.91 -7.49
C GLU A 170 -10.09 28.64 -8.76
N PRO A 171 -10.91 28.75 -9.81
CA PRO A 171 -10.59 29.73 -10.83
C PRO A 171 -10.49 31.05 -10.08
N ASP A 172 -9.35 31.73 -10.16
CA ASP A 172 -9.20 33.12 -9.75
C ASP A 172 -10.16 33.96 -10.62
N PHE A 173 -11.46 33.89 -10.31
CA PHE A 173 -12.44 34.86 -10.74
C PHE A 173 -12.17 36.08 -9.85
N GLU A 174 -11.17 36.86 -10.25
CA GLU A 174 -11.06 38.23 -9.83
C GLU A 174 -12.32 38.92 -10.34
N PHE A 175 -13.37 38.94 -9.52
CA PHE A 175 -14.61 39.61 -9.83
C PHE A 175 -14.30 41.11 -9.72
N ASP A 176 -13.84 41.70 -10.81
CA ASP A 176 -13.57 43.12 -10.87
C ASP A 176 -14.91 43.87 -10.86
N VAL A 177 -15.36 44.22 -9.65
CA VAL A 177 -16.58 44.98 -9.38
C VAL A 177 -16.58 46.33 -10.13
N TYR A 178 -15.41 46.81 -10.57
CA TYR A 178 -15.27 48.09 -11.26
C TYR A 178 -15.39 48.00 -12.79
N ALA A 179 -15.33 46.82 -13.40
CA ALA A 179 -15.48 46.68 -14.85
C ALA A 179 -16.93 46.89 -15.34
N GLN A 180 -17.93 46.86 -14.45
CA GLN A 180 -19.34 47.12 -14.79
C GLN A 180 -19.80 48.55 -14.50
N ALA A 181 -18.93 49.42 -13.98
CA ALA A 181 -19.30 50.78 -13.59
C ALA A 181 -19.12 51.84 -14.71
N GLU A 182 -18.62 51.46 -15.90
CA GLU A 182 -18.34 52.41 -17.00
C GLU A 182 -19.36 52.41 -18.15
N GLU A 183 -20.46 51.64 -18.07
CA GLU A 183 -21.55 51.70 -19.06
C GLU A 183 -22.91 51.96 -18.39
N PHE A 184 -23.12 53.19 -17.91
CA PHE A 184 -24.46 53.76 -17.67
C PHE A 184 -24.50 55.25 -17.99
#